data_AF-A0A2J7RL78-F1
#
_entry.id   AF-A0A2J7RL78-F1
#
_cell.length_a   1.000
_cell.length_b   1.000
_cell.length_c   1.000
_cell.angle_alpha   90.00
_cell.angle_beta   90.00
_cell.angle_gamma   90.00
#
_symmetry.space_group_name_H-M   'P 1'
#
loop_
_entity.id
_entity.type
_entity.pdbx_description
1 polymer ?
#
loop_
_entity_poly.entity_id
_entity_poly.type
_entity_poly.pdbx_seq_one_letter_code
_entity_poly.pdbx_strand_id
1 'polypeptide(L)'
;MIKASRPQHMACEQQARFIEERIASVEKHFAELCTIFAAYTRKCAGLRDKSDEAVKAIQDYAEAENVNRSLRNGLLQFSSTLSAIGDYRDAQVQRLDSKVVSELSQYEDICKHAKEEVKNTFVVRNQELARRKHLDRVRERNPRNRQQISLAETELLKASANVSRTVKALEEQIDMFEKKKLHDIKSLFLTFVTIELGFHTKAIEFFTKAYQEIADIDENEDLEVQYVILLFATL
;
A
#
# COMPACT_ATOMS: atom_id res chain seq x y z
N MET A 1 47.64 -5.23 26.25
CA MET A 1 46.22 -4.94 26.57
C MET A 1 45.33 -5.31 25.38
N ILE A 2 45.22 -6.60 25.06
CA ILE A 2 44.52 -7.12 23.87
C ILE A 2 43.48 -8.13 24.36
N LYS A 3 42.20 -7.75 24.40
CA LYS A 3 41.07 -8.69 24.55
C LYS A 3 39.67 -8.12 24.23
N ALA A 4 39.58 -6.97 23.54
CA ALA A 4 38.27 -6.35 23.23
C ALA A 4 37.65 -6.78 21.88
N SER A 5 38.42 -7.33 20.94
CA SER A 5 38.04 -7.30 19.51
C SER A 5 37.19 -8.48 18.99
N ARG A 6 37.23 -9.67 19.61
CA ARG A 6 36.44 -10.84 19.18
C ARG A 6 34.97 -10.81 19.63
N PRO A 7 34.63 -10.43 20.89
CA PRO A 7 33.24 -10.38 21.35
C PRO A 7 32.42 -9.29 20.66
N GLN A 8 33.03 -8.12 20.43
CA GLN A 8 32.39 -6.99 19.70
C GLN A 8 32.13 -7.32 18.22
N HIS A 9 32.92 -8.22 17.63
CA HIS A 9 32.73 -8.65 16.25
C HIS A 9 31.41 -9.42 16.06
N MET A 10 31.26 -10.48 16.85
CA MET A 10 30.11 -11.39 16.84
C MET A 10 28.80 -10.66 17.17
N ALA A 11 28.84 -9.74 18.14
CA ALA A 11 27.65 -8.97 18.55
C ALA A 11 27.09 -8.11 17.40
N CYS A 12 27.94 -7.46 16.60
CA CYS A 12 27.47 -6.62 15.51
C CYS A 12 27.12 -7.40 14.22
N GLU A 13 27.66 -8.61 14.01
CA GLU A 13 27.14 -9.53 12.99
C GLU A 13 25.71 -9.99 13.30
N GLN A 14 25.44 -10.31 14.57
CA GLN A 14 24.11 -10.69 15.04
C GLN A 14 23.13 -9.51 14.94
N GLN A 15 23.55 -8.29 15.32
CA GLN A 15 22.71 -7.09 15.20
C GLN A 15 22.32 -6.80 13.74
N ALA A 16 23.26 -6.93 12.80
CA ALA A 16 22.97 -6.62 11.42
C ALA A 16 22.11 -7.70 10.73
N ARG A 17 22.27 -8.98 11.07
CA ARG A 17 21.29 -10.02 10.68
C ARG A 17 19.90 -9.73 11.21
N PHE A 18 19.82 -9.31 12.48
CA PHE A 18 18.54 -8.92 13.08
C PHE A 18 17.89 -7.75 12.35
N ILE A 19 18.66 -6.75 11.91
CA ILE A 19 18.17 -5.63 11.10
C ILE A 19 17.67 -6.12 9.73
N GLU A 20 18.43 -6.98 9.03
CA GLU A 20 18.02 -7.56 7.74
C GLU A 20 16.72 -8.36 7.86
N GLU A 21 16.58 -9.20 8.89
CA GLU A 21 15.36 -9.97 9.16
C GLU A 21 14.15 -9.06 9.41
N ARG A 22 14.35 -7.94 10.11
CA ARG A 22 13.29 -6.95 10.33
C ARG A 22 12.86 -6.27 9.04
N ILE A 23 13.82 -5.84 8.20
CA ILE A 23 13.51 -5.22 6.91
C ILE A 23 12.80 -6.23 6.00
N ALA A 24 13.28 -7.47 5.94
CA ALA A 24 12.66 -8.55 5.17
C ALA A 24 11.24 -8.87 5.64
N SER A 25 10.99 -8.83 6.96
CA SER A 25 9.65 -8.97 7.51
C SER A 25 8.73 -7.84 7.04
N VAL A 26 9.19 -6.59 7.06
CA VAL A 26 8.40 -5.44 6.57
C VAL A 26 8.09 -5.59 5.09
N GLU A 27 9.09 -5.87 4.26
CA GLU A 27 8.93 -6.08 2.82
C GLU A 27 7.90 -7.16 2.52
N LYS A 28 7.99 -8.32 3.19
CA LYS A 28 7.05 -9.43 3.01
C LYS A 28 5.60 -8.99 3.29
N HIS A 29 5.36 -8.39 4.46
CA HIS A 29 3.99 -8.05 4.86
C HIS A 29 3.43 -6.90 4.02
N PHE A 30 4.24 -5.91 3.66
CA PHE A 30 3.80 -4.79 2.82
C PHE A 30 3.53 -5.25 1.38
N ALA A 31 4.30 -6.19 0.83
CA ALA A 31 4.03 -6.80 -0.46
C ALA A 31 2.72 -7.61 -0.46
N GLU A 32 2.47 -8.37 0.61
CA GLU A 32 1.21 -9.10 0.79
C GLU A 32 0.02 -8.14 0.89
N LEU A 33 0.13 -7.09 1.71
CA LEU A 33 -0.89 -6.04 1.79
C LEU A 33 -1.11 -5.38 0.43
N CYS A 34 -0.05 -5.01 -0.29
CA CYS A 34 -0.15 -4.41 -1.63
C CYS A 34 -0.97 -5.30 -2.57
N THR A 35 -0.66 -6.60 -2.59
CA THR A 35 -1.35 -7.58 -3.42
C THR A 35 -2.84 -7.68 -3.07
N ILE A 36 -3.16 -7.76 -1.76
CA ILE A 36 -4.53 -7.86 -1.27
C ILE A 36 -5.32 -6.58 -1.59
N PHE A 37 -4.76 -5.40 -1.31
CA PHE A 37 -5.44 -4.13 -1.57
C PHE A 37 -5.59 -3.85 -3.07
N ALA A 38 -4.63 -4.24 -3.90
CA ALA A 38 -4.79 -4.17 -5.35
C ALA A 38 -5.94 -5.07 -5.84
N ALA A 39 -6.07 -6.28 -5.28
CA ALA A 39 -7.18 -7.16 -5.58
C ALA A 39 -8.52 -6.60 -5.08
N TYR A 40 -8.55 -6.04 -3.87
CA TYR A 40 -9.71 -5.35 -3.31
C TYR A 40 -10.18 -4.22 -4.22
N THR A 41 -9.28 -3.31 -4.61
CA THR A 41 -9.58 -2.19 -5.53
C THR A 41 -10.14 -2.67 -6.86
N ARG A 42 -9.57 -3.74 -7.46
CA ARG A 42 -10.12 -4.35 -8.67
C ARG A 42 -11.51 -4.94 -8.49
N LYS A 43 -11.82 -5.51 -7.31
CA LYS A 43 -13.18 -6.01 -7.00
C LYS A 43 -14.18 -4.86 -6.85
N CYS A 44 -13.78 -3.74 -6.26
CA CYS A 44 -14.60 -2.53 -6.22
C CYS A 44 -14.88 -1.98 -7.63
N ALA A 45 -13.87 -1.96 -8.51
CA ALA A 45 -14.05 -1.59 -9.92
C ALA A 45 -14.99 -2.55 -10.66
N GLY A 46 -14.84 -3.86 -10.46
CA GLY A 46 -15.76 -4.84 -11.06
C GLY A 46 -17.21 -4.70 -10.57
N LEU A 47 -17.41 -4.26 -9.32
CA LEU A 47 -18.75 -3.95 -8.81
C LEU A 47 -19.35 -2.69 -9.49
N ARG A 48 -18.52 -1.68 -9.78
CA ARG A 48 -18.92 -0.50 -10.59
C ARG A 48 -19.43 -0.96 -11.95
N ASP A 49 -18.65 -1.78 -12.66
CA ASP A 49 -19.00 -2.25 -14.01
C ASP A 49 -20.34 -3.01 -14.01
N LYS A 50 -20.60 -3.81 -12.98
CA LYS A 50 -21.90 -4.48 -12.80
C LYS A 50 -23.04 -3.54 -12.43
N SER A 51 -22.75 -2.46 -11.71
CA SER A 51 -23.71 -1.38 -11.47
C SER A 51 -24.10 -0.69 -12.77
N ASP A 52 -23.14 -0.42 -13.66
CA ASP A 52 -23.40 0.22 -14.96
C ASP A 52 -24.26 -0.65 -15.87
N GLU A 53 -23.99 -1.97 -15.90
CA GLU A 53 -24.84 -2.95 -16.59
C GLU A 53 -26.29 -2.92 -16.06
N ALA A 54 -26.47 -2.86 -14.73
CA ALA A 54 -27.79 -2.80 -14.11
C ALA A 54 -28.52 -1.49 -14.42
N VAL A 55 -27.84 -0.35 -14.30
CA VAL A 55 -28.36 0.98 -14.66
C VAL A 55 -28.88 0.97 -16.09
N LYS A 56 -28.08 0.45 -17.03
CA LYS A 56 -28.47 0.37 -18.44
C LYS A 56 -29.71 -0.49 -18.64
N ALA A 57 -29.76 -1.69 -18.05
CA ALA A 57 -30.93 -2.57 -18.19
C ALA A 57 -32.22 -1.95 -17.62
N ILE A 58 -32.13 -1.23 -16.50
CA ILE A 58 -33.26 -0.51 -15.91
C ILE A 58 -33.71 0.61 -16.84
N GLN A 59 -32.78 1.39 -17.38
CA GLN A 59 -33.08 2.48 -18.29
C GLN A 59 -33.71 1.97 -19.58
N ASP A 60 -33.17 0.91 -20.19
CA ASP A 60 -33.71 0.27 -21.39
C ASP A 60 -35.17 -0.19 -21.14
N TYR A 61 -35.48 -0.75 -19.96
CA TYR A 61 -36.86 -1.11 -19.62
C TYR A 61 -37.75 0.12 -19.45
N ALA A 62 -37.27 1.14 -18.74
CA ALA A 62 -38.03 2.37 -18.54
C ALA A 62 -38.35 3.09 -19.87
N GLU A 63 -37.44 3.04 -20.84
CA GLU A 63 -37.64 3.59 -22.18
C GLU A 63 -38.61 2.76 -23.03
N ALA A 64 -38.66 1.45 -22.83
CA ALA A 64 -39.61 0.55 -23.49
C ALA A 64 -41.02 0.59 -22.87
N GLU A 65 -41.14 0.97 -21.61
CA GLU A 65 -42.43 1.11 -20.91
C GLU A 65 -43.19 2.34 -21.44
N ASN A 66 -44.34 2.11 -22.07
CA ASN A 66 -45.13 3.16 -22.72
C ASN A 66 -46.55 3.28 -22.15
N VAL A 67 -46.93 2.36 -21.27
CA VAL A 67 -48.26 2.29 -20.66
C VAL A 67 -48.20 2.79 -19.23
N ASN A 68 -47.33 2.19 -18.42
CA ASN A 68 -47.20 2.47 -17.00
C ASN A 68 -46.27 3.68 -16.80
N ARG A 69 -46.84 4.89 -16.83
CA ARG A 69 -46.08 6.15 -16.80
C ARG A 69 -45.43 6.39 -15.45
N SER A 70 -46.09 6.02 -14.36
CA SER A 70 -45.55 6.17 -13.00
C SER A 70 -44.33 5.26 -12.82
N LEU A 71 -44.46 3.98 -13.21
CA LEU A 71 -43.35 3.02 -13.26
C LEU A 71 -42.19 3.53 -14.12
N ARG A 72 -42.46 3.96 -15.37
CA ARG A 72 -41.43 4.50 -16.26
C ARG A 72 -40.62 5.61 -15.59
N ASN A 73 -41.31 6.59 -15.01
CA ASN A 73 -40.66 7.74 -14.40
C ASN A 73 -39.84 7.33 -13.17
N GLY A 74 -40.38 6.46 -12.32
CA GLY A 74 -39.67 5.92 -11.16
C GLY A 74 -38.39 5.17 -11.56
N LEU A 75 -38.45 4.33 -12.61
CA LEU A 75 -37.27 3.61 -13.12
C LEU A 75 -36.20 4.54 -13.74
N LEU A 76 -36.61 5.60 -14.46
CA LEU A 76 -35.68 6.61 -14.98
C LEU A 76 -34.98 7.38 -13.87
N GLN A 77 -35.69 7.75 -12.82
CA GLN A 77 -35.11 8.43 -11.65
C GLN A 77 -34.18 7.50 -10.87
N PHE A 78 -34.64 6.28 -10.60
CA PHE A 78 -33.87 5.25 -9.90
C PHE A 78 -32.55 4.90 -10.62
N SER A 79 -32.60 4.68 -11.94
CA SER A 79 -31.39 4.40 -12.74
C SER A 79 -30.40 5.58 -12.72
N SER A 80 -30.89 6.82 -12.81
CA SER A 80 -30.06 8.02 -12.67
C SER A 80 -29.37 8.11 -11.30
N THR A 81 -30.11 7.82 -10.23
CA THR A 81 -29.56 7.78 -8.86
C THR A 81 -28.53 6.67 -8.69
N LEU A 82 -28.78 5.47 -9.23
CA LEU A 82 -27.80 4.38 -9.23
C LEU A 82 -26.54 4.71 -10.03
N SER A 83 -26.67 5.42 -11.17
CA SER A 83 -25.54 5.90 -11.95
C SER A 83 -24.65 6.82 -11.12
N ALA A 84 -25.25 7.73 -10.34
CA ALA A 84 -24.48 8.60 -9.44
C ALA A 84 -23.69 7.80 -8.39
N ILE A 85 -24.26 6.72 -7.83
CA ILE A 85 -23.52 5.83 -6.92
C ILE A 85 -22.30 5.21 -7.62
N GLY A 86 -22.43 4.86 -8.90
CA GLY A 86 -21.34 4.40 -9.77
C GLY A 86 -20.19 5.41 -9.87
N ASP A 87 -20.49 6.70 -10.05
CA ASP A 87 -19.48 7.76 -10.09
C ASP A 87 -18.69 7.86 -8.77
N TYR A 88 -19.38 7.77 -7.63
CA TYR A 88 -18.73 7.75 -6.31
C TYR A 88 -17.93 6.46 -6.08
N ARG A 89 -18.35 5.32 -6.64
CA ARG A 89 -17.58 4.07 -6.65
C ARG A 89 -16.29 4.26 -7.45
N ASP A 90 -16.35 4.88 -8.61
CA ASP A 90 -15.18 5.18 -9.44
C ASP A 90 -14.18 6.06 -8.71
N ALA A 91 -14.66 7.15 -8.10
CA ALA A 91 -13.82 8.02 -7.28
C ALA A 91 -13.20 7.28 -6.08
N GLN A 92 -13.92 6.33 -5.46
CA GLN A 92 -13.36 5.48 -4.42
C GLN A 92 -12.22 4.60 -4.97
N VAL A 93 -12.43 3.93 -6.10
CA VAL A 93 -11.44 3.06 -6.75
C VAL A 93 -10.16 3.83 -7.07
N GLN A 94 -10.28 5.01 -7.67
CA GLN A 94 -9.12 5.86 -7.98
C GLN A 94 -8.34 6.28 -6.73
N ARG A 95 -9.04 6.57 -5.62
CA ARG A 95 -8.41 6.93 -4.34
C ARG A 95 -7.75 5.72 -3.67
N LEU A 96 -8.38 4.55 -3.68
CA LEU A 96 -7.79 3.32 -3.16
C LEU A 96 -6.50 2.97 -3.92
N ASP A 97 -6.52 3.08 -5.25
CA ASP A 97 -5.34 2.82 -6.08
C ASP A 97 -4.21 3.80 -5.76
N SER A 98 -4.48 5.11 -5.82
CA SER A 98 -3.45 6.14 -5.65
C SER A 98 -2.97 6.34 -4.21
N LYS A 99 -3.81 6.09 -3.19
CA LYS A 99 -3.48 6.41 -1.78
C LYS A 99 -3.22 5.19 -0.90
N VAL A 100 -3.52 3.98 -1.38
CA VAL A 100 -3.29 2.75 -0.63
C VAL A 100 -2.36 1.84 -1.42
N VAL A 101 -2.74 1.45 -2.64
CA VAL A 101 -1.95 0.51 -3.45
C VAL A 101 -0.61 1.11 -3.85
N SER A 102 -0.61 2.33 -4.40
CA SER A 102 0.60 3.03 -4.83
C SER A 102 1.54 3.41 -3.66
N GLU A 103 1.02 3.55 -2.44
CA GLU A 103 1.85 3.82 -1.26
C GLU A 103 2.50 2.53 -0.74
N LEU A 104 1.76 1.40 -0.76
CA LEU A 104 2.32 0.09 -0.41
C LEU A 104 3.38 -0.37 -1.41
N SER A 105 3.20 -0.11 -2.71
CA SER A 105 4.14 -0.54 -3.74
C SER A 105 5.53 0.09 -3.60
N GLN A 106 5.63 1.30 -3.06
CA GLN A 106 6.91 1.98 -2.82
C GLN A 106 7.81 1.23 -1.82
N TYR A 107 7.23 0.37 -0.98
CA TYR A 107 8.01 -0.37 0.02
C TYR A 107 8.93 -1.43 -0.58
N GLU A 108 8.73 -1.85 -1.84
CA GLU A 108 9.70 -2.69 -2.56
C GLU A 108 11.05 -1.97 -2.67
N ASP A 109 11.05 -0.74 -3.20
CA ASP A 109 12.26 0.05 -3.35
C ASP A 109 12.81 0.49 -1.98
N ILE A 110 11.97 0.95 -1.06
CA ILE A 110 12.42 1.41 0.27
C ILE A 110 13.14 0.27 1.00
N CYS A 111 12.58 -0.94 1.01
CA CYS A 111 13.20 -2.10 1.65
C CYS A 111 14.47 -2.55 0.93
N LYS A 112 14.52 -2.48 -0.40
CA LYS A 112 15.72 -2.78 -1.18
C LYS A 112 16.88 -1.85 -0.82
N HIS A 113 16.65 -0.53 -0.80
CA HIS A 113 17.68 0.43 -0.42
C HIS A 113 18.16 0.22 1.02
N ALA A 114 17.24 -0.04 1.96
CA ALA A 114 17.61 -0.30 3.35
C ALA A 114 18.50 -1.55 3.50
N LYS A 115 18.22 -2.64 2.74
CA LYS A 115 19.07 -3.84 2.71
C LYS A 115 20.43 -3.57 2.10
N GLU A 116 20.50 -2.76 1.04
CA GLU A 116 21.78 -2.38 0.40
C GLU A 116 22.68 -1.61 1.38
N GLU A 117 22.13 -0.71 2.19
CA GLU A 117 22.88 0.01 3.23
C GLU A 117 23.43 -0.92 4.33
N VAL A 118 22.65 -1.91 4.77
CA VAL A 118 23.13 -2.93 5.72
C VAL A 118 24.29 -3.72 5.10
N LYS A 119 24.14 -4.16 3.85
CA LYS A 119 25.18 -4.89 3.11
C LYS A 119 26.44 -4.05 2.92
N ASN A 120 26.31 -2.76 2.59
CA ASN A 120 27.44 -1.84 2.45
C ASN A 120 28.22 -1.71 3.77
N THR A 121 27.52 -1.61 4.90
CA THR A 121 28.13 -1.57 6.23
C THR A 121 28.97 -2.82 6.50
N PHE A 122 28.48 -4.00 6.11
CA PHE A 122 29.23 -5.25 6.20
C PHE A 122 30.48 -5.27 5.32
N VAL A 123 30.41 -4.76 4.10
CA VAL A 123 31.57 -4.69 3.20
C VAL A 123 32.68 -3.84 3.82
N VAL A 124 32.36 -2.65 4.33
CA VAL A 124 33.33 -1.76 4.99
C VAL A 124 33.94 -2.43 6.22
N ARG A 125 33.13 -3.15 6.99
CA ARG A 125 33.59 -3.88 8.18
C ARG A 125 34.52 -5.05 7.83
N ASN A 126 34.19 -5.83 6.81
CA ASN A 126 35.03 -6.92 6.34
C ASN A 126 36.40 -6.44 5.85
N GLN A 127 36.45 -5.25 5.24
CA GLN A 127 37.70 -4.61 4.87
C GLN A 127 38.55 -4.24 6.10
N GLU A 128 37.95 -3.68 7.16
CA GLU A 128 38.65 -3.40 8.43
C GLU A 128 39.25 -4.67 9.05
N LEU A 129 38.48 -5.77 9.07
CA LEU A 129 38.95 -7.06 9.57
C LEU A 129 40.11 -7.60 8.75
N ALA A 130 40.06 -7.45 7.43
CA ALA A 130 41.15 -7.87 6.54
C ALA A 130 42.43 -7.07 6.81
N ARG A 131 42.32 -5.76 7.03
CA ARG A 131 43.44 -4.87 7.42
C ARG A 131 43.99 -5.25 8.79
N ARG A 132 43.12 -5.61 9.74
CA ARG A 132 43.52 -6.04 11.07
C ARG A 132 44.31 -7.35 11.04
N LYS A 133 43.80 -8.36 10.34
CA LYS A 133 44.51 -9.63 10.10
C LYS A 133 45.83 -9.41 9.37
N HIS A 134 45.92 -8.42 8.47
CA HIS A 134 47.17 -8.08 7.80
C HIS A 134 48.21 -7.50 8.77
N LEU A 135 47.81 -6.55 9.62
CA LEU A 135 48.68 -5.98 10.66
C LEU A 135 49.23 -7.06 11.60
N ASP A 136 48.38 -7.98 12.07
CA ASP A 136 48.79 -9.08 12.95
C ASP A 136 49.86 -9.96 12.28
N ARG A 137 49.67 -10.32 11.00
CA ARG A 137 50.65 -11.10 10.21
C ARG A 137 51.99 -10.36 10.03
N VAL A 138 51.97 -9.05 9.77
CA VAL A 138 53.20 -8.26 9.60
C VAL A 138 53.98 -8.22 10.92
N ARG A 139 53.28 -8.02 12.04
CA ARG A 139 53.87 -8.01 13.39
C ARG A 139 54.50 -9.36 13.76
N GLU A 140 53.85 -10.47 13.44
CA GLU A 140 54.37 -11.82 13.70
C GLU A 140 55.58 -12.15 12.83
N ARG A 141 55.53 -11.83 11.53
CA ARG A 141 56.60 -12.20 10.58
C ARG A 141 57.86 -11.38 10.73
N ASN A 142 57.74 -10.07 11.00
CA ASN A 142 58.89 -9.17 11.03
C ASN A 142 58.79 -8.12 12.15
N PRO A 143 58.96 -8.52 13.42
CA PRO A 143 58.74 -7.64 14.58
C PRO A 143 59.65 -6.41 14.62
N ARG A 144 60.81 -6.47 13.95
CA ARG A 144 61.79 -5.37 13.91
C ARG A 144 61.53 -4.36 12.80
N ASN A 145 60.67 -4.67 11.82
CA ASN A 145 60.35 -3.76 10.72
C ASN A 145 59.30 -2.72 11.15
N ARG A 146 59.77 -1.73 11.93
CA ARG A 146 58.90 -0.66 12.47
C ARG A 146 58.19 0.14 11.38
N GLN A 147 58.83 0.38 10.24
CA GLN A 147 58.24 1.13 9.13
C GLN A 147 57.01 0.41 8.56
N GLN A 148 57.15 -0.88 8.25
CA GLN A 148 56.05 -1.67 7.68
C GLN A 148 54.88 -1.84 8.68
N ILE A 149 55.19 -2.00 9.96
CA ILE A 149 54.17 -2.07 11.03
C ILE A 149 53.42 -0.73 11.13
N SER A 150 54.12 0.40 11.14
CA SER A 150 53.52 1.74 11.24
C SER A 150 52.61 2.07 10.04
N LEU A 151 52.98 1.65 8.83
CA LEU A 151 52.13 1.78 7.65
C LEU A 151 50.84 0.98 7.79
N ALA A 152 50.93 -0.30 8.19
CA ALA A 152 49.76 -1.15 8.40
C ALA A 152 48.86 -0.66 9.55
N GLU A 153 49.44 -0.07 10.61
CA GLU A 153 48.68 0.59 11.69
C GLU A 153 47.90 1.79 11.17
N THR A 154 48.51 2.62 10.32
CA THR A 154 47.86 3.79 9.72
C THR A 154 46.70 3.37 8.81
N GLU A 155 46.87 2.33 8.00
CA GLU A 155 45.78 1.79 7.18
C GLU A 155 44.64 1.23 8.02
N LEU A 156 44.94 0.52 9.10
CA LEU A 156 43.93 0.00 10.02
C LEU A 156 43.17 1.15 10.70
N LEU A 157 43.86 2.20 11.17
CA LEU A 157 43.22 3.36 11.78
C LEU A 157 42.23 4.05 10.81
N LYS A 158 42.61 4.20 9.54
CA LYS A 158 41.71 4.72 8.49
C LYS A 158 40.49 3.81 8.29
N ALA A 159 40.70 2.50 8.21
CA ALA A 159 39.61 1.53 8.06
C ALA A 159 38.65 1.53 9.27
N SER A 160 39.18 1.58 10.49
CA SER A 160 38.37 1.66 11.71
C SER A 160 37.57 2.96 11.78
N ALA A 161 38.14 4.09 11.39
CA ALA A 161 37.41 5.36 11.30
C ALA A 161 36.26 5.30 10.26
N ASN A 162 36.46 4.62 9.13
CA ASN A 162 35.42 4.41 8.13
C ASN A 162 34.28 3.53 8.67
N VAL A 163 34.60 2.46 9.41
CA VAL A 163 33.60 1.61 10.08
C VAL A 163 32.76 2.44 11.06
N SER A 164 33.40 3.22 11.94
CA SER A 164 32.66 4.06 12.90
C SER A 164 31.70 5.04 12.21
N ARG A 165 32.11 5.65 11.09
CA ARG A 165 31.23 6.53 10.30
C ARG A 165 30.06 5.78 9.69
N THR A 166 30.31 4.61 9.11
CA THR A 166 29.28 3.82 8.40
C THR A 166 28.26 3.21 9.38
N VAL A 167 28.71 2.74 10.55
CA VAL A 167 27.82 2.22 11.60
C VAL A 167 26.88 3.32 12.11
N LYS A 168 27.40 4.52 12.36
CA LYS A 168 26.56 5.66 12.77
C LYS A 168 25.52 6.02 11.71
N ALA A 169 25.92 6.06 10.44
CA ALA A 169 24.98 6.30 9.34
C ALA A 169 23.90 5.21 9.27
N LEU A 170 24.27 3.94 9.46
CA LEU A 170 23.32 2.83 9.48
C LEU A 170 22.31 2.97 10.64
N GLU A 171 22.75 3.34 11.84
CA GLU A 171 21.86 3.59 12.99
C GLU A 171 20.80 4.67 12.67
N GLU A 172 21.24 5.78 12.08
CA GLU A 172 20.34 6.87 11.66
C GLU A 172 19.36 6.41 10.57
N GLN A 173 19.81 5.64 9.58
CA GLN A 173 18.95 5.10 8.53
C GLN A 173 17.91 4.10 9.06
N ILE A 174 18.28 3.25 10.01
CA ILE A 174 17.34 2.30 10.63
C ILE A 174 16.29 3.04 11.45
N ASP A 175 16.68 4.05 12.22
CA ASP A 175 15.74 4.88 12.97
C ASP A 175 14.76 5.60 12.03
N MET A 176 15.26 6.16 10.92
CA MET A 176 14.41 6.75 9.88
C MET A 176 13.47 5.73 9.24
N PHE A 177 13.95 4.55 8.88
CA PHE A 177 13.14 3.48 8.29
C PHE A 177 12.02 3.04 9.25
N GLU A 178 12.33 2.84 10.52
CA GLU A 178 11.36 2.44 11.54
C GLU A 178 10.31 3.54 11.79
N LYS A 179 10.73 4.80 11.89
CA LYS A 179 9.81 5.95 12.00
C LYS A 179 8.90 6.05 10.79
N LYS A 180 9.46 5.94 9.58
CA LYS A 180 8.70 5.99 8.33
C LYS A 180 7.67 4.86 8.27
N LYS A 181 8.08 3.62 8.52
CA LYS A 181 7.18 2.46 8.57
C LYS A 181 5.99 2.68 9.51
N LEU A 182 6.26 3.11 10.75
CA LEU A 182 5.21 3.31 11.75
C LEU A 182 4.24 4.42 11.36
N HIS A 183 4.76 5.52 10.81
CA HIS A 183 3.93 6.62 10.33
C HIS A 183 3.09 6.20 9.14
N ASP A 184 3.71 5.60 8.13
CA ASP A 184 3.08 5.27 6.86
C ASP A 184 1.98 4.23 7.07
N ILE A 185 2.21 3.15 7.83
CA ILE A 185 1.17 2.13 8.04
C ILE A 185 -0.06 2.71 8.75
N LYS A 186 0.16 3.61 9.73
CA LYS A 186 -0.92 4.32 10.43
C LYS A 186 -1.68 5.23 9.47
N SER A 187 -0.95 6.04 8.72
CA SER A 187 -1.53 7.00 7.76
C SER A 187 -2.31 6.28 6.66
N LEU A 188 -1.78 5.17 6.15
CA LEU A 188 -2.36 4.36 5.11
C LEU A 188 -3.71 3.76 5.54
N PHE A 189 -3.76 3.13 6.71
CA PHE A 189 -5.03 2.57 7.19
C PHE A 189 -6.05 3.64 7.58
N LEU A 190 -5.61 4.78 8.12
CA LEU A 190 -6.52 5.92 8.34
C LEU A 190 -7.08 6.44 7.01
N THR A 191 -6.25 6.51 5.98
CA THR A 191 -6.66 6.96 4.64
C THR A 191 -7.63 5.97 4.01
N PHE A 192 -7.34 4.66 4.08
CA PHE A 192 -8.25 3.61 3.63
C PHE A 192 -9.63 3.73 4.30
N VAL A 193 -9.67 3.80 5.63
CA VAL A 193 -10.93 3.93 6.38
C VAL A 193 -11.66 5.22 5.99
N THR A 194 -10.94 6.34 5.80
CA THR A 194 -11.56 7.60 5.38
C THR A 194 -12.16 7.51 3.98
N ILE A 195 -11.50 6.81 3.05
CA ILE A 195 -12.01 6.57 1.69
C ILE A 195 -13.29 5.72 1.74
N GLU A 196 -13.30 4.64 2.52
CA GLU A 196 -14.49 3.80 2.71
C GLU A 196 -15.64 4.58 3.35
N LEU A 197 -15.39 5.32 4.43
CA LEU A 197 -16.39 6.17 5.08
C LEU A 197 -16.97 7.18 4.09
N GLY A 198 -16.13 7.89 3.33
CA GLY A 198 -16.57 8.89 2.37
C GLY A 198 -17.50 8.32 1.30
N PHE A 199 -17.18 7.14 0.77
CA PHE A 199 -18.09 6.46 -0.15
C PHE A 199 -19.39 6.04 0.55
N HIS A 200 -19.30 5.32 1.67
CA HIS A 200 -20.47 4.73 2.30
C HIS A 200 -21.48 5.78 2.77
N THR A 201 -21.00 6.94 3.24
CA THR A 201 -21.87 8.09 3.54
C THR A 201 -22.67 8.51 2.31
N LYS A 202 -22.03 8.65 1.14
CA LYS A 202 -22.72 9.00 -0.10
C LYS A 202 -23.63 7.88 -0.61
N ALA A 203 -23.19 6.64 -0.52
CA ALA A 203 -24.03 5.50 -0.89
C ALA A 203 -25.32 5.46 -0.07
N ILE A 204 -25.27 5.68 1.24
CA ILE A 204 -26.47 5.74 2.09
C ILE A 204 -27.42 6.85 1.64
N GLU A 205 -26.89 8.05 1.39
CA GLU A 205 -27.66 9.21 0.90
C GLU A 205 -28.39 8.87 -0.40
N PHE A 206 -27.68 8.33 -1.40
CA PHE A 206 -28.26 7.99 -2.69
C PHE A 206 -29.18 6.77 -2.64
N PHE A 207 -28.86 5.72 -1.88
CA PHE A 207 -29.77 4.57 -1.73
C PHE A 207 -31.06 4.94 -1.01
N THR A 208 -31.01 5.90 -0.08
CA THR A 208 -32.23 6.42 0.56
C THR A 208 -33.11 7.16 -0.45
N LYS A 209 -32.50 7.98 -1.33
CA LYS A 209 -33.20 8.62 -2.45
C LYS A 209 -33.78 7.60 -3.43
N ALA A 210 -32.96 6.63 -3.82
CA ALA A 210 -33.33 5.56 -4.75
C ALA A 210 -34.50 4.72 -4.21
N TYR A 211 -34.52 4.45 -2.90
CA TYR A 211 -35.65 3.81 -2.23
C TYR A 211 -36.93 4.62 -2.39
N GLN A 212 -36.87 5.94 -2.15
CA GLN A 212 -38.02 6.82 -2.27
C GLN A 212 -38.54 6.88 -3.71
N GLU A 213 -37.66 6.98 -4.70
CA GLU A 213 -38.02 7.00 -6.14
C GLU A 213 -38.79 5.75 -6.58
N ILE A 214 -38.47 4.59 -6.00
CA ILE A 214 -39.22 3.35 -6.24
C ILE A 214 -40.50 3.31 -5.42
N ALA A 215 -40.47 3.76 -4.16
CA ALA A 215 -41.64 3.77 -3.28
C ALA A 215 -42.75 4.74 -3.74
N ASP A 216 -42.38 5.77 -4.51
CA ASP A 216 -43.30 6.77 -5.06
C ASP A 216 -43.98 6.32 -6.37
N ILE A 217 -43.66 5.13 -6.89
CA ILE A 217 -44.37 4.57 -8.05
C ILE A 217 -45.84 4.31 -7.67
N ASP A 218 -46.76 4.95 -8.41
CA ASP A 218 -48.20 4.79 -8.23
C ASP A 218 -48.75 3.67 -9.11
N GLU A 219 -48.84 2.49 -8.52
CA GLU A 219 -49.40 1.30 -9.18
C GLU A 219 -50.88 1.50 -9.57
N ASN A 220 -51.65 2.29 -8.82
CA ASN A 220 -53.08 2.47 -9.12
C ASN A 220 -53.27 3.36 -10.35
N GLU A 221 -52.50 4.44 -10.46
CA GLU A 221 -52.49 5.31 -11.65
C GLU A 221 -52.17 4.49 -12.90
N ASP A 222 -51.14 3.64 -12.83
CA ASP A 222 -50.71 2.81 -13.95
C ASP A 222 -51.76 1.76 -14.33
N LEU A 223 -52.39 1.11 -13.35
CA LEU A 223 -53.46 0.12 -13.58
C LEU A 223 -54.73 0.73 -14.18
N GLU A 224 -55.12 1.94 -13.76
CA GLU A 224 -56.26 2.65 -14.35
C GLU A 224 -56.07 2.86 -15.86
N VAL A 225 -54.88 3.28 -16.29
CA VAL A 225 -54.54 3.42 -17.71
C VAL A 225 -54.64 2.08 -18.44
N GLN A 226 -54.15 0.99 -17.84
CA GLN A 226 -54.23 -0.35 -18.41
C GLN A 226 -55.69 -0.82 -18.60
N TYR A 227 -56.57 -0.59 -17.61
CA TYR A 227 -57.98 -0.94 -17.73
C TYR A 227 -58.69 -0.17 -18.85
N VAL A 228 -58.36 1.11 -19.02
CA VAL A 228 -58.88 1.93 -20.13
C VAL A 228 -58.46 1.35 -21.48
N ILE A 229 -57.18 0.98 -21.65
CA ILE A 229 -56.69 0.36 -22.89
C ILE A 229 -57.42 -0.96 -23.17
N LEU A 230 -57.58 -1.81 -22.16
CA LEU A 230 -58.28 -3.10 -22.31
C LEU A 230 -59.75 -2.92 -22.71
N LEU A 231 -60.45 -1.95 -22.12
CA LEU A 231 -61.84 -1.63 -22.48
C LEU A 231 -61.95 -1.27 -23.97
N PHE A 232 -61.05 -0.43 -24.49
CA PHE A 232 -61.02 -0.07 -25.92
C PHE A 232 -60.64 -1.23 -26.84
N ALA A 233 -59.84 -2.19 -26.39
CA ALA A 233 -59.47 -3.36 -27.19
C ALA A 233 -60.59 -4.42 -27.30
N THR A 234 -61.55 -4.39 -26.38
CA THR A 234 -62.68 -5.34 -26.32
C THR A 234 -63.98 -4.85 -26.95
N LEU A 235 -64.02 -3.58 -27.38
CA LEU A 235 -65.13 -2.94 -28.09
C LEU A 235 -64.88 -2.90 -29.61
#